data_AF-C6PP46-F1
#
_entry.id   AF-C6PP46-F1
#
_cell.length_a   1.000
_cell.length_b   1.000
_cell.length_c   1.000
_cell.angle_alpha   90.00
_cell.angle_beta   90.00
_cell.angle_gamma   90.00
#
_symmetry.space_group_name_H-M   'P 1'
#
loop_
_entity.id
_entity.type
_entity.pdbx_description
1 polymer ?
#
loop_
_entity_poly.entity_id
_entity_poly.type
_entity_poly.pdbx_seq_one_letter_code
_entity_poly.pdbx_strand_id
1 'polypeptide(L)'
;MEDYDEMTSAIENINSYFLSMYGKYTNFDEEVKDMVKSFYDPKVEERGVQKGKMEEKIETAAEMIKEGEPIEKIKKYTKLDENKILELIKKIENKKDQ
;
A
#
# COMPACT_ATOMS: atom_id res chain seq x y z
N MET A 1 0.03 12.20 -15.04
CA MET A 1 0.94 13.35 -14.82
C MET A 1 1.76 13.07 -13.57
N GLU A 2 1.14 12.68 -12.45
CA GLU A 2 1.85 12.22 -11.23
C GLU A 2 2.86 11.08 -11.47
N ASP A 3 2.49 10.02 -12.21
CA ASP A 3 3.43 8.90 -12.48
C ASP A 3 4.71 9.34 -13.22
N TYR A 4 4.61 10.36 -14.07
CA TYR A 4 5.76 10.94 -14.78
C TYR A 4 6.64 11.77 -13.85
N ASP A 5 6.04 12.49 -12.90
CA ASP A 5 6.76 13.29 -11.92
C ASP A 5 7.47 12.40 -10.87
N GLU A 6 6.85 11.28 -10.50
CA GLU A 6 7.45 10.29 -9.58
C GLU A 6 8.61 9.54 -10.26
N MET A 7 8.45 9.13 -11.52
CA MET A 7 9.56 8.56 -12.31
C MET A 7 10.71 9.55 -12.46
N THR A 8 10.41 10.83 -12.71
CA THR A 8 11.44 11.87 -12.85
C THR A 8 12.21 12.04 -11.53
N SER A 9 11.50 12.13 -10.42
CA SER A 9 12.10 12.24 -9.07
C SER A 9 12.98 11.03 -8.73
N ALA A 10 12.56 9.83 -9.12
CA ALA A 10 13.35 8.62 -8.92
C ALA A 10 14.62 8.60 -9.78
N ILE A 11 14.53 9.01 -11.03
CA ILE A 11 15.68 9.15 -11.93
C ILE A 11 16.67 10.18 -11.39
N GLU A 12 16.19 11.31 -10.87
CA GLU A 12 17.04 12.34 -10.26
C GLU A 12 17.77 11.84 -9.01
N ASN A 13 17.08 11.09 -8.15
CA ASN A 13 17.69 10.49 -6.95
C ASN A 13 18.73 9.42 -7.31
N ILE A 14 18.42 8.55 -8.27
CA ILE A 14 19.35 7.52 -8.77
C ILE A 14 20.59 8.19 -9.40
N ASN A 15 20.40 9.20 -10.24
CA ASN A 15 21.50 9.95 -10.84
C ASN A 15 22.37 10.68 -9.80
N SER A 16 21.75 11.26 -8.78
CA SER A 16 22.47 11.92 -7.69
C SER A 16 23.33 10.94 -6.89
N TYR A 17 22.80 9.74 -6.61
CA TYR A 17 23.57 8.65 -6.01
C TYR A 17 24.75 8.25 -6.91
N PHE A 18 24.50 8.09 -8.21
CA PHE A 18 25.53 7.74 -9.19
C PHE A 18 26.68 8.74 -9.25
N LEU A 19 26.35 10.02 -9.32
CA LEU A 19 27.37 11.09 -9.34
C LEU A 19 28.18 11.11 -8.04
N SER A 20 27.57 10.81 -6.89
CA SER A 20 28.26 10.81 -5.59
C SER A 20 29.28 9.65 -5.43
N MET A 21 29.08 8.58 -6.21
CA MET A 21 29.86 7.33 -6.17
C MET A 21 30.87 7.21 -7.31
N TYR A 22 30.81 8.12 -8.29
CA TYR A 22 31.70 8.13 -9.44
C TYR A 22 33.17 8.19 -9.02
N GLY A 23 33.94 7.16 -9.40
CA GLY A 23 35.36 7.02 -9.05
C GLY A 23 35.67 6.33 -7.71
N LYS A 24 34.66 5.87 -6.95
CA LYS A 24 34.86 5.23 -5.63
C LYS A 24 34.64 3.71 -5.60
N TYR A 25 33.88 3.13 -6.53
CA TYR A 25 33.48 1.71 -6.50
C TYR A 25 33.60 1.02 -7.87
N THR A 26 33.96 -0.26 -7.87
CA THR A 26 34.23 -1.06 -9.08
C THR A 26 33.11 -2.03 -9.49
N ASN A 27 32.10 -2.29 -8.63
CA ASN A 27 31.00 -3.25 -8.88
C ASN A 27 29.62 -2.58 -9.02
N PHE A 28 29.58 -1.44 -9.70
CA PHE A 28 28.42 -0.56 -9.73
C PHE A 28 27.18 -1.15 -10.42
N ASP A 29 27.39 -1.97 -11.45
CA ASP A 29 26.33 -2.44 -12.35
C ASP A 29 25.30 -3.37 -11.69
N GLU A 30 25.70 -4.18 -10.71
CA GLU A 30 24.77 -5.09 -10.02
C GLU A 30 23.84 -4.35 -9.05
N GLU A 31 24.37 -3.36 -8.33
CA GLU A 31 23.61 -2.55 -7.37
C GLU A 31 22.54 -1.68 -8.07
N VAL A 32 22.92 -1.06 -9.20
CA VAL A 32 21.98 -0.34 -10.07
C VAL A 32 20.84 -1.24 -10.52
N LYS A 33 21.20 -2.45 -10.97
CA LYS A 33 20.24 -3.41 -11.52
C LYS A 33 19.23 -3.86 -10.46
N ASP A 34 19.65 -4.03 -9.22
CA ASP A 34 18.76 -4.41 -8.14
C ASP A 34 17.89 -3.24 -7.64
N MET A 35 18.43 -2.01 -7.64
CA MET A 35 17.66 -0.80 -7.33
C MET A 35 16.54 -0.56 -8.34
N VAL A 36 16.84 -0.64 -9.65
CA VAL A 36 15.84 -0.47 -10.72
C VAL A 36 14.77 -1.57 -10.67
N LYS A 37 15.17 -2.83 -10.42
CA LYS A 37 14.19 -3.90 -10.21
C LYS A 37 13.29 -3.60 -9.02
N SER A 38 13.82 -3.12 -7.89
CA SER A 38 12.99 -2.83 -6.71
C SER A 38 12.01 -1.67 -6.93
N PHE A 39 12.39 -0.68 -7.76
CA PHE A 39 11.60 0.52 -8.02
C PHE A 39 10.42 0.25 -8.96
N TYR A 40 10.63 -0.55 -10.01
CA TYR A 40 9.61 -0.83 -11.03
C TYR A 40 9.34 -2.33 -11.18
N ASP A 41 9.30 -3.07 -10.07
CA ASP A 41 8.77 -4.43 -10.08
C ASP A 41 7.24 -4.34 -10.17
N PRO A 42 6.60 -4.81 -11.26
CA PRO A 42 5.15 -4.81 -11.38
C PRO A 42 4.45 -5.51 -10.20
N LYS A 43 5.15 -6.42 -9.51
CA LYS A 43 4.64 -7.07 -8.29
C LYS A 43 4.59 -6.14 -7.07
N VAL A 44 5.39 -5.07 -7.02
CA VAL A 44 5.28 -4.04 -5.97
C VAL A 44 4.03 -3.21 -6.19
N GLU A 45 3.80 -2.76 -7.42
CA GLU A 45 2.59 -2.01 -7.81
C GLU A 45 1.32 -2.84 -7.57
N GLU A 46 1.30 -4.11 -8.01
CA GLU A 46 0.18 -5.01 -7.80
C GLU A 46 -0.13 -5.21 -6.30
N ARG A 47 0.91 -5.37 -5.47
CA ARG A 47 0.75 -5.46 -4.00
C ARG A 47 0.18 -4.16 -3.43
N GLY A 48 0.62 -3.01 -3.91
CA GLY A 48 0.08 -1.70 -3.52
C GLY A 48 -1.41 -1.59 -3.83
N VAL A 49 -1.82 -1.93 -5.04
CA VAL A 49 -3.23 -1.93 -5.48
C VAL A 49 -4.07 -2.91 -4.66
N GLN A 50 -3.56 -4.11 -4.39
CA GLN A 50 -4.26 -5.10 -3.57
C GLN A 50 -4.45 -4.61 -2.12
N LYS A 51 -3.42 -3.97 -1.55
CA LYS A 51 -3.47 -3.40 -0.21
C LYS A 51 -4.49 -2.26 -0.13
N GLY A 52 -4.46 -1.32 -1.07
CA GLY A 52 -5.43 -0.21 -1.13
C GLY A 52 -6.87 -0.70 -1.24
N LYS A 53 -7.14 -1.68 -2.11
CA LYS A 53 -8.48 -2.30 -2.22
C LYS A 53 -8.93 -3.01 -0.94
N MET A 54 -8.00 -3.54 -0.15
CA MET A 54 -8.34 -4.17 1.14
C MET A 54 -8.63 -3.11 2.21
N GLU A 55 -7.82 -2.04 2.24
CA GLU A 55 -8.01 -0.92 3.18
C GLU A 55 -9.34 -0.21 2.94
N GLU A 56 -9.70 0.08 1.69
CA GLU A 56 -10.99 0.66 1.31
C GLU A 56 -12.17 -0.19 1.85
N LYS A 57 -12.13 -1.52 1.65
CA LYS A 57 -13.18 -2.42 2.14
C LYS A 57 -13.31 -2.39 3.66
N ILE A 58 -12.19 -2.30 4.36
CA ILE A 58 -12.16 -2.24 5.83
C ILE A 58 -12.73 -0.90 6.32
N GLU A 59 -12.38 0.20 5.66
CA GLU A 59 -12.89 1.53 5.97
C GLU A 59 -14.41 1.60 5.77
N THR A 60 -14.91 1.19 4.60
CA THR A 60 -16.35 1.11 4.33
C THR A 60 -17.06 0.22 5.35
N ALA A 61 -16.49 -0.95 5.70
CA ALA A 61 -17.08 -1.80 6.73
C ALA A 61 -17.17 -1.10 8.09
N ALA A 62 -16.12 -0.37 8.48
CA ALA A 62 -16.08 0.36 9.74
C ALA A 62 -17.11 1.49 9.80
N GLU A 63 -17.33 2.21 8.70
CA GLU A 63 -18.38 3.22 8.58
C GLU A 63 -19.76 2.61 8.72
N MET A 64 -20.05 1.55 7.96
CA MET A 64 -21.33 0.84 8.03
C MET A 64 -21.61 0.26 9.43
N ILE A 65 -20.59 -0.24 10.13
CA ILE A 65 -20.70 -0.69 11.53
C ILE A 65 -21.09 0.47 12.45
N LYS A 66 -20.48 1.66 12.28
CA LYS A 66 -20.81 2.85 13.06
C LYS A 66 -22.23 3.35 12.79
N GLU A 67 -22.72 3.17 11.57
CA GLU A 67 -24.10 3.49 11.17
C GLU A 67 -25.13 2.44 11.64
N GLY A 68 -24.68 1.31 12.20
CA GLY A 68 -25.55 0.27 12.72
C GLY A 68 -26.13 -0.66 11.65
N GLU A 69 -25.48 -0.73 10.48
CA GLU A 69 -25.91 -1.60 9.39
C GLU A 69 -25.73 -3.09 9.73
N PRO A 70 -26.62 -3.98 9.25
CA PRO A 70 -26.54 -5.39 9.55
C PRO A 70 -25.34 -6.06 8.86
N ILE A 71 -24.78 -7.09 9.52
CA ILE A 71 -23.59 -7.83 9.06
C ILE A 71 -23.77 -8.37 7.62
N GLU A 72 -24.96 -8.85 7.27
CA GLU A 72 -25.27 -9.36 5.93
C GLU A 72 -25.11 -8.29 4.85
N LYS A 73 -25.52 -7.05 5.15
CA LYS A 73 -25.37 -5.90 4.24
C LYS A 73 -23.90 -5.54 4.12
N ILE A 74 -23.18 -5.42 5.24
CA ILE A 74 -21.74 -5.13 5.26
C ILE A 74 -20.97 -6.18 4.43
N LYS A 75 -21.26 -7.46 4.63
CA LYS A 75 -20.67 -8.58 3.88
C LYS A 75 -20.94 -8.48 2.38
N LYS A 76 -22.16 -8.12 1.97
CA LYS A 76 -22.54 -7.96 0.56
C LYS A 76 -21.78 -6.83 -0.13
N TYR A 77 -21.65 -5.67 0.51
CA TYR A 77 -21.03 -4.49 -0.10
C TYR A 77 -19.50 -4.54 -0.06
N THR A 78 -18.91 -4.96 1.07
CA THR A 78 -17.45 -4.97 1.26
C THR A 78 -16.80 -6.26 0.77
N LYS A 79 -17.60 -7.32 0.59
CA LYS A 79 -17.13 -8.69 0.27
C LYS A 79 -16.11 -9.21 1.29
N LEU A 80 -16.16 -8.71 2.54
CA LEU A 80 -15.33 -9.20 3.63
C LEU A 80 -15.93 -10.47 4.23
N ASP A 81 -15.06 -11.31 4.76
CA ASP A 81 -15.44 -12.46 5.56
C ASP A 81 -16.12 -12.00 6.85
N GLU A 82 -17.11 -12.77 7.28
CA GLU A 82 -17.90 -12.49 8.48
C GLU A 82 -17.02 -12.39 9.74
N ASN A 83 -16.02 -13.27 9.86
CA ASN A 83 -15.04 -13.22 10.94
C ASN A 83 -14.29 -11.88 11.01
N LYS A 84 -13.89 -11.32 9.85
CA LYS A 84 -13.22 -10.01 9.80
C LYS A 84 -14.15 -8.88 10.23
N ILE A 85 -15.42 -8.95 9.83
CA ILE A 85 -16.43 -7.97 10.25
C ILE A 85 -16.61 -8.03 11.77
N LEU A 86 -16.71 -9.22 12.36
CA LEU A 86 -16.81 -9.41 13.81
C LEU A 86 -15.57 -8.90 14.56
N GLU A 87 -14.37 -9.11 14.02
CA GLU A 87 -13.15 -8.52 14.59
C GLU A 87 -13.14 -6.99 14.53
N LEU A 88 -13.62 -6.40 13.43
CA LEU A 88 -13.74 -4.94 13.29
C LEU A 88 -14.73 -4.36 14.29
N ILE A 89 -15.87 -5.03 14.51
CA ILE A 89 -16.86 -4.63 15.53
C ILE A 89 -16.19 -4.59 16.91
N LYS A 90 -15.52 -5.68 17.33
CA LYS A 90 -14.80 -5.74 18.60
C LYS A 90 -13.75 -4.64 18.75
N LYS A 91 -12.98 -4.36 17.68
CA LYS A 91 -11.97 -3.29 17.68
C LYS A 91 -12.59 -1.90 17.83
N ILE A 92 -13.75 -1.67 17.24
CA ILE A 92 -14.46 -0.39 17.32
C ILE A 92 -15.10 -0.22 18.71
N GLU A 93 -15.68 -1.28 19.27
CA GLU A 93 -16.26 -1.29 20.62
C GLU A 93 -15.19 -1.03 21.69
N ASN A 94 -14.05 -1.73 21.64
CA ASN A 94 -12.93 -1.53 22.57
C ASN A 94 -12.33 -0.11 22.51
N LYS A 95 -12.50 0.62 21.39
CA LYS A 95 -12.06 2.02 21.25
C LYS A 95 -13.06 3.04 21.81
N LYS A 96 -14.31 2.65 22.07
CA LYS A 96 -15.31 3.54 22.70
C LYS A 96 -15.15 3.61 24.22
N ASP A 97 -14.50 2.61 24.81
CA ASP A 97 -14.30 2.46 26.27
C ASP A 97 -12.94 2.99 26.77
N GLN A 98 -12.16 3.69 25.92
CA GLN A 98 -10.91 4.38 26.27
C GLN A 98 -11.07 5.89 26.08
#